data_AF-A0A7K4UTL9-F1
#
_entry.id   AF-A0A7K4UTL9-F1
#
_cell.length_a   1.000
_cell.length_b   1.000
_cell.length_c   1.000
_cell.angle_alpha   90.00
_cell.angle_beta   90.00
_cell.angle_gamma   90.00
#
_symmetry.space_group_name_H-M   'P 1'
#
loop_
_entity.id
_entity.type
_entity.pdbx_description
1 polymer ?
#
loop_
_entity_poly.entity_id
_entity_poly.type
_entity_poly.pdbx_seq_one_letter_code
_entity_poly.pdbx_strand_id
1 'polypeptide(L)' 'ATCCVSYISRPIPLSMISSAYMTSSFCSQPAVILVTRKGREVCADPSAHWVQEYLKHLGLQQ' A
#
# COMPACT_ATOMS: atom_id res chain seq x y z
N ALA A 1 -12.66 10.28 2.88
CA ALA A 1 -11.44 9.59 3.36
C ALA A 1 -11.38 8.22 2.70
N THR A 2 -10.21 7.79 2.23
CA THR A 2 -10.02 6.45 1.66
C THR A 2 -9.71 5.46 2.78
N CYS A 3 -10.56 4.44 2.93
CA CYS A 3 -10.39 3.37 3.91
C CYS A 3 -10.41 2.00 3.22
N CYS A 4 -9.71 1.03 3.81
CA CYS A 4 -9.69 -0.35 3.36
C CYS A 4 -10.54 -1.21 4.29
N VAL A 5 -11.24 -2.20 3.72
CA VAL A 5 -11.98 -3.22 4.47
C VAL A 5 -11.27 -4.59 4.49
N SER A 6 -10.28 -4.75 3.61
CA SER A 6 -9.48 -5.96 3.47
C SER A 6 -8.17 -5.64 2.76
N TYR A 7 -7.17 -6.50 2.94
CA TYR A 7 -5.90 -6.42 2.24
C TYR A 7 -5.81 -7.49 1.15
N ILE A 8 -4.97 -7.22 0.15
CA ILE A 8 -4.58 -8.29 -0.78
C ILE A 8 -3.73 -9.34 -0.10
N SER A 9 -3.97 -10.61 -0.45
CA SER A 9 -3.20 -11.72 0.12
C SER A 9 -1.91 -12.01 -0.62
N ARG A 10 -1.77 -11.56 -1.89
CA ARG A 10 -0.61 -11.83 -2.74
C ARG A 10 0.12 -10.53 -3.10
N PRO A 11 1.46 -10.50 -3.04
CA PRO A 11 2.24 -9.33 -3.46
C PRO A 11 2.02 -9.01 -4.94
N ILE A 12 1.98 -7.72 -5.25
CA ILE A 12 2.03 -7.22 -6.63
C ILE A 12 3.50 -6.98 -6.96
N PRO A 13 4.06 -7.49 -8.07
CA PRO A 13 5.43 -7.16 -8.47
C PRO A 13 5.75 -5.66 -8.38
N LEU A 14 6.84 -5.32 -7.68
CA LEU A 14 7.26 -3.94 -7.41
C LEU A 14 7.38 -3.10 -8.69
N SER A 15 7.81 -3.72 -9.81
CA SER A 15 7.92 -3.07 -11.12
C SER A 15 6.59 -2.52 -11.66
N MET A 16 5.45 -3.01 -11.16
CA MET A 16 4.11 -2.51 -11.49
C MET A 16 3.62 -1.42 -10.56
N ILE A 17 4.30 -1.15 -9.45
CA ILE A 17 3.95 -0.09 -8.50
C ILE A 17 4.57 1.23 -8.98
N SER A 18 3.79 2.30 -8.86
CA SER A 18 4.19 3.67 -9.20
C SER A 18 4.38 4.53 -7.96
N SER A 19 3.54 4.34 -6.95
CA SER A 19 3.60 5.07 -5.68
C SER A 19 2.82 4.33 -4.60
N ALA A 20 2.94 4.79 -3.36
CA ALA A 20 2.17 4.29 -2.23
C ALA A 20 1.82 5.44 -1.28
N TYR A 21 0.72 5.32 -0.53
CA TYR A 21 0.34 6.27 0.51
C TYR A 21 -0.47 5.59 1.63
N MET A 22 -0.49 6.18 2.82
CA MET A 22 -1.27 5.65 3.96
C MET A 22 -2.73 6.08 3.88
N THR A 23 -3.64 5.20 4.29
CA THR A 23 -5.05 5.58 4.49
C THR A 23 -5.19 6.65 5.59
N SER A 24 -6.33 7.31 5.61
CA SER A 24 -6.64 8.30 6.65
C SER A 24 -6.59 7.70 8.06
N SER A 25 -6.09 8.46 9.04
CA SER A 25 -6.10 8.08 10.45
C SER A 25 -7.50 7.92 11.05
N PHE A 26 -8.55 8.39 10.37
CA PHE A 26 -9.95 8.16 10.74
C PHE A 26 -10.44 6.74 10.41
N CYS A 27 -9.69 5.97 9.62
CA CYS A 27 -10.04 4.59 9.32
C CYS A 27 -9.71 3.69 10.51
N SER A 28 -10.66 2.86 10.94
CA SER A 28 -10.45 1.89 12.03
C SER A 28 -9.36 0.86 11.70
N GLN A 29 -9.13 0.61 10.41
CA GLN A 29 -8.12 -0.30 9.90
C GLN A 29 -7.06 0.50 9.11
N PRO A 30 -5.84 0.65 9.64
CA PRO A 30 -4.73 1.31 8.93
C PRO A 30 -4.29 0.48 7.72
N ALA A 31 -4.10 1.12 6.56
CA ALA A 31 -3.64 0.44 5.36
C ALA A 31 -2.66 1.29 4.55
N VAL A 32 -1.84 0.61 3.73
CA VAL A 32 -1.10 1.22 2.64
C VAL A 32 -1.90 1.04 1.36
N ILE A 33 -2.18 2.13 0.65
CA ILE A 33 -2.68 2.08 -0.72
C ILE A 33 -1.48 2.03 -1.66
N LEU A 34 -1.34 0.95 -2.41
CA LEU A 34 -0.38 0.83 -3.50
C LEU A 34 -1.05 1.30 -4.80
N VAL A 35 -0.44 2.27 -5.48
CA VAL A 35 -0.89 2.76 -6.78
C VAL A 35 -0.05 2.10 -7.86
N THR A 36 -0.69 1.32 -8.72
CA THR A 36 -0.03 0.68 -9.86
C THR A 36 0.22 1.69 -10.98
N ARG A 37 1.16 1.40 -11.88
CA ARG A 37 1.43 2.20 -13.10
C ARG A 37 0.22 2.35 -14.02
N LYS A 38 -0.80 1.50 -13.88
CA LYS A 38 -2.08 1.58 -14.60
C LYS A 38 -3.13 2.42 -13.85
N GLY A 39 -2.76 3.09 -12.76
CA GLY A 39 -3.65 3.92 -11.93
C GLY A 39 -4.58 3.14 -11.02
N ARG A 40 -4.41 1.81 -10.89
CA ARG A 40 -5.21 1.01 -9.94
C ARG A 40 -4.67 1.16 -8.53
N GLU A 41 -5.56 1.40 -7.59
CA GLU A 41 -5.27 1.47 -6.16
C GLU A 41 -5.59 0.14 -5.49
N VAL A 42 -4.70 -0.30 -4.61
CA VAL A 42 -4.81 -1.60 -3.95
C VAL A 42 -4.47 -1.48 -2.47
N CYS A 43 -5.37 -1.97 -1.63
CA CYS A 43 -5.18 -2.05 -0.19
C CYS A 43 -4.16 -3.14 0.19
N ALA A 44 -3.11 -2.75 0.91
CA ALA A 44 -2.07 -3.64 1.40
C ALA A 44 -1.86 -3.47 2.91
N ASP A 45 -1.48 -4.57 3.56
CA ASP A 45 -1.23 -4.62 5.00
C ASP A 45 0.08 -3.86 5.34
N PRO A 46 0.05 -2.80 6.15
CA PRO A 46 1.25 -2.03 6.50
C PRO A 46 2.27 -2.86 7.30
N SER A 47 1.84 -3.95 7.95
CA SER A 47 2.69 -4.84 8.72
C SER A 47 3.28 -5.99 7.89
N ALA A 48 2.84 -6.19 6.65
CA ALA A 48 3.39 -7.24 5.80
C ALA A 48 4.81 -6.89 5.34
N HIS A 49 5.73 -7.84 5.50
CA HIS A 49 7.16 -7.66 5.18
C HIS A 49 7.39 -7.13 3.75
N TRP A 50 6.67 -7.67 2.77
CA TRP A 50 6.81 -7.23 1.37
C TRP A 50 6.35 -5.78 1.16
N VAL A 51 5.36 -5.30 1.91
CA VAL A 51 4.89 -3.90 1.85
C VAL A 51 5.95 -2.97 2.40
N GLN A 52 6.55 -3.31 3.54
CA GLN A 52 7.63 -2.54 4.16
C GLN A 52 8.84 -2.42 3.23
N GLU A 53 9.23 -3.52 2.59
CA GLU A 53 10.29 -3.52 1.58
C GLU A 53 9.95 -2.61 0.40
N TYR A 54 8.69 -2.58 -0.05
CA TYR A 54 8.29 -1.72 -1.16
C TYR A 54 8.33 -0.25 -0.78
N LEU A 55 7.84 0.11 0.41
CA LEU A 55 7.90 1.48 0.92
C LEU A 55 9.35 1.96 1.03
N LYS A 56 10.26 1.11 1.49
CA LYS A 56 11.69 1.39 1.53
C LYS A 56 12.27 1.62 0.14
N HIS A 57 11.97 0.74 -0.82
CA HIS A 57 12.42 0.91 -2.22
C HIS A 57 11.88 2.18 -2.88
N LEU A 58 10.66 2.59 -2.53
CA LEU A 58 10.04 3.80 -3.04
C LEU A 58 10.51 5.07 -2.31
N GLY A 59 11.37 4.96 -1.30
CA GLY A 59 11.82 6.09 -0.50
C GLY A 59 10.71 6.71 0.36
N LEU A 60 9.64 5.96 0.62
CA LEU A 60 8.47 6.38 1.40
C LEU A 60 8.62 5.99 2.88
N GLN A 61 9.84 5.98 3.39
CA GLN A 61 10.08 5.75 4.82
C GLN A 61 9.59 6.98 5.58
N GLN A 62 8.64 6.78 6.48
CA GLN A 62 8.35 7.71 7.57
C GLN A 62 9.20 7.31 8.77
#